data_AF-A0A3N5VC44-F1
#
_entry.id   AF-A0A3N5VC44-F1
#
_cell.length_a   1.000
_cell.length_b   1.000
_cell.length_c   1.000
_cell.angle_alpha   90.00
_cell.angle_beta   90.00
_cell.angle_gamma   90.00
#
_symmetry.space_group_name_H-M   'P 1'
#
loop_
_entity.id
_entity.type
_entity.pdbx_description
1 polymer ?
#
loop_
_entity_poly.entity_id
_entity_poly.type
_entity_poly.pdbx_seq_one_letter_code
_entity_poly.pdbx_strand_id
1 'polypeptide(L)'
;MGLKDLIGGGIFTALGIFIFILTLKFPSLDDANHPGPGLFPTILAVLFVFFGGIVLYRGLKPAKGTGIEDSGGEEFPGQNYYNPLFVLLLIIAYMLLSNWLGFLITSFFVLLLMMIKLRVSLWKS
;
A
#
# COMPACT_ATOMS: atom_id res chain seq x y z
N MET A 1 -1.20 -15.69 -12.93
CA MET A 1 -1.34 -14.27 -12.53
C MET A 1 -2.77 -13.73 -12.70
N GLY A 2 -3.45 -13.99 -13.82
CA GLY A 2 -4.72 -13.38 -14.27
C GLY A 2 -5.71 -12.80 -13.24
N LEU A 3 -6.45 -13.63 -12.49
CA LEU A 3 -7.66 -13.13 -11.80
C LEU A 3 -7.40 -12.30 -10.54
N LYS A 4 -6.45 -12.71 -9.69
CA LYS A 4 -6.18 -12.01 -8.42
C LYS A 4 -5.52 -10.65 -8.64
N ASP A 5 -4.65 -10.56 -9.64
CA ASP A 5 -3.99 -9.30 -10.01
C ASP A 5 -4.98 -8.37 -10.71
N LEU A 6 -5.89 -8.90 -11.53
CA LEU A 6 -6.99 -8.14 -12.12
C LEU A 6 -7.91 -7.53 -11.05
N ILE A 7 -8.32 -8.33 -10.06
CA ILE A 7 -9.17 -7.88 -8.96
C ILE A 7 -8.43 -6.84 -8.11
N GLY A 8 -7.20 -7.13 -7.67
CA GLY A 8 -6.42 -6.21 -6.86
C GLY A 8 -6.13 -4.88 -7.57
N GLY A 9 -5.62 -4.95 -8.80
CA GLY A 9 -5.37 -3.77 -9.62
C GLY A 9 -6.64 -2.96 -9.89
N GLY A 10 -7.77 -3.63 -10.12
CA GLY A 10 -9.08 -2.99 -10.28
C GLY A 10 -9.54 -2.25 -9.03
N ILE A 11 -9.42 -2.87 -7.86
CA ILE A 11 -9.77 -2.24 -6.58
C ILE A 11 -8.90 -1.01 -6.32
N PHE A 12 -7.58 -1.12 -6.45
CA PHE A 12 -6.67 0.01 -6.22
C PHE A 12 -6.91 1.15 -7.21
N THR A 13 -7.17 0.84 -8.48
CA THR A 13 -7.47 1.84 -9.51
C THR A 13 -8.79 2.56 -9.20
N ALA A 14 -9.86 1.81 -8.91
CA ALA A 14 -11.16 2.37 -8.57
C ALA A 14 -11.10 3.24 -7.31
N LEU A 15 -10.37 2.78 -6.29
CA LEU A 15 -10.19 3.50 -5.04
C LEU A 15 -9.36 4.79 -5.25
N GLY A 16 -8.32 4.75 -6.08
CA GLY A 16 -7.57 5.95 -6.47
C GLY A 16 -8.45 6.97 -7.19
N ILE A 17 -9.27 6.55 -8.16
CA ILE A 17 -10.23 7.42 -8.86
C ILE A 17 -11.22 8.02 -7.86
N PHE A 18 -11.75 7.22 -6.94
CA PHE A 18 -12.67 7.69 -5.91
C PHE A 18 -12.05 8.75 -5.00
N ILE A 19 -10.83 8.53 -4.52
CA ILE A 19 -10.10 9.51 -3.71
C ILE A 19 -9.87 10.80 -4.51
N PHE A 20 -9.49 10.68 -5.79
CA PHE A 20 -9.30 11.85 -6.65
C PHE A 20 -10.59 12.67 -6.81
N ILE A 21 -11.74 12.01 -6.99
CA ILE A 21 -13.03 12.70 -7.06
C ILE A 21 -13.35 13.41 -5.74
N LEU A 22 -13.02 12.81 -4.59
CA LEU A 22 -13.19 13.45 -3.29
C LEU A 22 -12.29 14.67 -3.11
N THR A 23 -11.04 14.63 -3.61
CA THR A 23 -10.12 15.75 -3.46
C THR A 23 -10.55 16.98 -4.24
N LEU A 24 -11.27 16.82 -5.35
CA LEU A 24 -11.85 17.94 -6.11
C LEU A 24 -12.83 18.78 -5.29
N LYS A 25 -13.41 18.22 -4.22
CA LYS A 25 -14.34 18.95 -3.35
C LYS A 25 -13.64 19.74 -2.25
N PHE A 26 -12.32 19.60 -2.09
CA PHE A 26 -11.58 20.31 -1.07
C PHE A 26 -11.39 21.78 -1.46
N PRO A 27 -11.49 22.71 -0.50
CA PRO A 27 -11.21 24.11 -0.77
C PRO A 27 -9.74 24.28 -1.17
N SER A 28 -9.48 25.06 -2.22
CA SER A 28 -8.14 25.52 -2.53
C SER A 28 -7.75 26.57 -1.48
N LEU A 29 -6.65 26.32 -0.78
CA LEU A 29 -6.00 27.37 0.00
C LEU A 29 -5.09 28.12 -0.97
N ASP A 30 -5.45 29.35 -1.31
CA ASP A 30 -4.68 30.22 -2.21
C ASP A 30 -3.41 30.79 -1.56
N ASP A 31 -3.17 30.46 -0.29
CA ASP A 31 -1.97 30.87 0.44
C ASP A 31 -0.75 30.06 -0.02
N ALA A 32 0.06 30.67 -0.89
CA ALA A 32 1.24 30.10 -1.55
C ALA A 32 2.29 29.44 -0.64
N ASN A 33 2.20 29.60 0.68
CA ASN A 33 3.18 29.08 1.66
C ASN A 33 2.78 27.76 2.30
N HIS A 34 1.58 27.22 2.06
CA HIS A 34 1.13 26.00 2.74
C HIS A 34 0.54 25.02 1.73
N PRO A 35 0.99 23.76 1.73
CA PRO A 35 0.36 22.73 0.93
C PRO A 35 -1.11 22.58 1.35
N GLY A 36 -2.03 22.78 0.40
CA GLY A 36 -3.47 22.66 0.64
C GLY A 36 -3.88 21.28 1.14
N PRO A 37 -5.05 21.16 1.79
CA PRO A 37 -5.52 19.91 2.42
C PRO A 37 -5.68 18.76 1.40
N GLY A 38 -5.78 19.08 0.11
CA GLY A 38 -5.88 18.11 -0.98
C GLY A 38 -4.57 17.56 -1.53
N LEU A 39 -3.40 18.08 -1.17
CA LEU A 39 -2.14 17.63 -1.79
C LEU A 39 -1.83 16.15 -1.50
N PHE A 40 -1.79 15.77 -0.22
CA PHE A 40 -1.48 14.38 0.15
C PHE A 40 -2.48 13.38 -0.45
N PRO A 41 -3.80 13.58 -0.32
CA PRO A 41 -4.74 12.61 -0.88
C PRO A 41 -4.72 12.59 -2.41
N THR A 42 -4.38 13.71 -3.08
CA THR A 42 -4.23 13.75 -4.54
C THR A 42 -3.00 12.97 -5.00
N ILE A 43 -1.85 13.13 -4.33
CA ILE A 43 -0.65 12.33 -4.60
C ILE A 43 -0.97 10.85 -4.42
N LEU A 44 -1.60 10.49 -3.30
CA LEU A 44 -1.98 9.10 -3.00
C LEU A 44 -2.94 8.53 -4.05
N ALA A 45 -3.93 9.32 -4.50
CA ALA A 45 -4.83 8.94 -5.57
C ALA A 45 -4.10 8.66 -6.90
N VAL A 46 -3.18 9.54 -7.29
CA VAL A 46 -2.36 9.37 -8.50
C VAL A 46 -1.53 8.10 -8.44
N LEU A 47 -0.88 7.83 -7.30
CA LEU A 47 -0.11 6.60 -7.10
C LEU A 47 -1.01 5.36 -7.20
N PHE A 48 -2.18 5.37 -6.58
CA PHE A 48 -3.10 4.24 -6.61
C PHE A 48 -3.64 3.94 -8.02
N VAL A 49 -3.99 4.98 -8.79
CA VAL A 49 -4.39 4.82 -10.19
C VAL A 49 -3.23 4.31 -11.04
N PHE A 50 -2.03 4.86 -10.87
CA PHE A 50 -0.86 4.48 -11.65
C PHE A 50 -0.43 3.02 -11.39
N PHE A 51 -0.14 2.67 -10.14
CA PHE A 51 0.31 1.33 -9.79
C PHE A 51 -0.82 0.29 -9.89
N GLY A 52 -2.05 0.66 -9.51
CA GLY A 52 -3.23 -0.18 -9.70
C GLY A 52 -3.48 -0.49 -11.17
N GLY A 53 -3.34 0.51 -12.04
CA GLY A 53 -3.48 0.37 -13.49
C GLY A 53 -2.43 -0.56 -14.10
N ILE A 54 -1.17 -0.46 -13.65
CA ILE A 54 -0.09 -1.38 -14.08
C ILE A 54 -0.43 -2.83 -13.70
N VAL A 55 -0.86 -3.06 -12.46
CA VAL A 55 -1.21 -4.40 -11.97
C VAL A 55 -2.44 -4.95 -12.71
N LEU A 56 -3.45 -4.10 -12.92
CA LEU A 56 -4.64 -4.43 -13.71
C LEU A 56 -4.24 -4.81 -15.13
N TYR A 57 -3.45 -4.00 -15.82
CA TYR A 57 -2.97 -4.29 -17.17
C TYR A 57 -2.20 -5.61 -17.26
N ARG A 58 -1.36 -5.93 -16.26
CA ARG A 58 -0.66 -7.23 -16.17
C ARG A 58 -1.63 -8.39 -15.97
N GLY A 59 -2.72 -8.19 -15.22
CA GLY A 59 -3.79 -9.17 -15.03
C GLY A 59 -4.62 -9.45 -16.30
N LEU A 60 -4.77 -8.47 -17.19
CA LEU A 60 -5.44 -8.65 -18.50
C LEU A 60 -4.61 -9.45 -19.51
N LYS A 61 -3.29 -9.50 -19.38
CA LYS A 61 -2.43 -10.21 -20.34
C LYS A 61 -2.50 -11.72 -20.08
N PRO A 62 -2.91 -12.56 -21.05
CA PRO A 62 -2.93 -14.01 -20.87
C PRO A 62 -1.53 -14.49 -20.53
N ALA A 63 -1.43 -15.40 -19.56
CA ALA A 63 -0.16 -15.99 -19.14
C ALA A 63 0.50 -16.68 -20.34
N LYS A 64 1.36 -15.96 -21.03
CA LYS A 64 2.23 -16.57 -22.04
C LYS A 64 3.21 -17.41 -21.25
N GLY A 65 3.06 -18.74 -21.35
CA GLY A 65 3.98 -19.68 -20.74
C GLY A 65 5.39 -19.37 -21.23
N THR A 66 6.18 -18.75 -20.39
CA THR A 66 7.62 -18.69 -20.52
C THR A 66 8.16 -19.01 -19.14
N GLY A 67 8.56 -20.27 -18.97
CA GLY A 67 9.51 -20.62 -17.94
C GLY A 67 10.75 -19.74 -18.14
N ILE A 68 10.93 -18.80 -17.22
CA ILE A 68 12.23 -18.23 -16.93
C ILE A 68 12.34 -18.36 -15.42
N GLU A 69 12.91 -19.49 -15.01
CA GLU A 69 13.54 -19.58 -13.71
C GLU A 69 14.77 -18.65 -13.73
N ASP A 70 14.68 -17.67 -12.85
CA ASP A 70 15.73 -17.08 -12.02
C ASP A 70 16.93 -16.36 -12.67
N SER A 71 17.05 -15.07 -12.36
CA SER A 71 18.31 -14.31 -12.34
C SER A 71 18.11 -13.01 -11.53
N GLY A 72 18.16 -13.12 -10.19
CA GLY A 72 18.90 -12.13 -9.39
C GLY A 72 18.23 -10.83 -8.95
N GLY A 73 16.93 -10.82 -8.65
CA GLY A 73 16.30 -9.66 -8.01
C GLY A 73 15.04 -10.10 -7.30
N GLU A 74 15.10 -10.14 -5.96
CA GLU A 74 14.01 -10.33 -5.00
C GLU A 74 12.76 -11.01 -5.60
N GLU A 75 12.70 -12.33 -5.45
CA GLU A 75 11.47 -13.10 -5.65
C GLU A 75 10.31 -12.33 -5.00
N PHE A 76 9.44 -11.71 -5.79
CA PHE A 76 8.14 -11.26 -5.31
C PHE A 76 7.40 -12.53 -4.91
N PRO A 77 7.39 -12.92 -3.62
CA PRO A 77 6.93 -14.23 -3.24
C PRO A 77 5.42 -14.21 -3.41
N GLY A 78 4.91 -15.23 -4.11
CA GLY A 78 3.58 -15.23 -4.69
C GLY A 78 2.49 -14.63 -3.80
N GLN A 79 1.78 -13.64 -4.35
CA GLN A 79 0.35 -13.35 -4.15
C GLN A 79 -0.23 -13.57 -2.73
N ASN A 80 0.52 -13.26 -1.67
CA ASN A 80 0.01 -13.33 -0.31
C ASN A 80 -0.51 -11.96 0.12
N TYR A 81 -1.73 -11.62 -0.33
CA TYR A 81 -2.43 -10.36 0.04
C TYR A 81 -2.57 -10.17 1.56
N TYR A 82 -2.42 -11.23 2.34
CA TYR A 82 -2.38 -11.18 3.80
C TYR A 82 -1.26 -10.29 4.33
N ASN A 83 -0.11 -10.22 3.65
CA ASN A 83 1.00 -9.41 4.13
C ASN A 83 0.69 -7.91 4.10
N PRO A 84 0.30 -7.31 2.96
CA PRO A 84 -0.16 -5.93 2.90
C PRO A 84 -1.37 -5.64 3.80
N LEU A 85 -2.35 -6.56 3.85
CA LEU A 85 -3.56 -6.39 4.66
C LEU A 85 -3.23 -6.32 6.15
N PHE A 86 -2.32 -7.16 6.63
CA PHE A 86 -1.84 -7.12 8.01
C PHE A 86 -1.13 -5.81 8.33
N VAL A 87 -0.31 -5.28 7.41
CA VAL A 87 0.35 -3.98 7.60
C VAL A 87 -0.70 -2.87 7.70
N LEU A 88 -1.69 -2.86 6.82
CA LEU A 88 -2.78 -1.89 6.85
C LEU A 88 -3.56 -1.95 8.17
N LEU A 89 -3.88 -3.16 8.63
CA LEU A 89 -4.54 -3.38 9.92
C LEU A 89 -3.69 -2.84 11.08
N LEU A 90 -2.37 -3.05 11.04
CA LEU A 90 -1.45 -2.52 12.04
C LEU A 90 -1.41 -0.99 12.07
N ILE A 91 -1.48 -0.34 10.90
CA ILE A 91 -1.57 1.13 10.79
C ILE A 91 -2.88 1.65 11.37
N ILE A 92 -4.00 0.98 11.09
CA ILE A 92 -5.31 1.34 11.67
C ILE A 92 -5.29 1.17 13.19
N ALA A 93 -4.76 0.04 13.68
CA ALA A 93 -4.61 -0.22 15.11
C ALA A 93 -3.73 0.85 15.77
N TYR A 94 -2.62 1.23 15.13
CA TYR A 94 -1.76 2.32 15.59
C TYR A 94 -2.53 3.64 15.70
N MET A 95 -3.27 4.05 14.66
CA MET A 95 -4.04 5.30 14.68
C MET A 95 -5.06 5.36 15.82
N LEU A 96 -5.73 4.23 16.11
CA LEU A 96 -6.73 4.15 17.17
C LEU A 96 -6.09 4.12 18.57
N LEU A 97 -5.08 3.26 18.76
CA LEU A 97 -4.46 3.06 20.06
C LEU A 97 -3.53 4.23 20.45
N SER A 98 -2.94 4.93 19.48
CA SER A 98 -1.95 6.00 19.73
C SER A 98 -2.57 7.14 20.53
N ASN A 99 -3.84 7.46 20.26
CA ASN A 99 -4.57 8.47 21.03
C ASN A 99 -4.76 8.11 22.52
N TRP A 100 -4.77 6.81 22.85
CA TRP A 100 -5.08 6.34 24.22
C TRP A 100 -3.83 5.94 24.99
N LEU A 101 -2.90 5.21 24.36
CA LEU A 101 -1.66 4.73 24.98
C LEU A 101 -0.47 5.69 24.76
N GLY A 102 -0.61 6.68 23.87
CA GLY A 102 0.47 7.58 23.48
C GLY A 102 1.41 7.00 22.42
N PHE A 103 2.14 7.90 21.76
CA PHE A 103 3.00 7.60 20.62
C PHE A 103 4.08 6.55 20.94
N LEU A 104 4.77 6.68 22.08
CA LEU A 104 5.93 5.86 22.39
C LEU A 104 5.55 4.38 22.58
N ILE A 105 4.49 4.13 23.35
CA ILE A 105 4.03 2.78 23.70
C ILE A 105 3.47 2.08 22.46
N THR A 106 2.60 2.76 21.71
CA THR A 106 2.01 2.18 20.49
C THR A 106 3.05 1.90 19.41
N SER A 107 3.99 2.82 19.18
CA SER A 107 5.06 2.62 18.21
C SER A 107 5.95 1.43 18.59
N PHE A 108 6.26 1.25 19.88
CA PHE A 108 7.03 0.10 20.34
C PHE A 108 6.36 -1.23 19.96
N PHE A 109 5.06 -1.39 20.24
CA PHE A 109 4.34 -2.62 19.91
C PHE A 109 4.19 -2.84 18.40
N VAL A 110 3.91 -1.79 17.64
CA VAL A 110 3.79 -1.88 16.17
C VAL A 110 5.10 -2.30 15.54
N LEU A 111 6.21 -1.68 15.97
CA LEU A 111 7.55 -2.03 15.49
C LEU A 111 7.94 -3.45 15.90
N LEU A 112 7.64 -3.86 17.14
CA LEU A 112 7.90 -5.23 17.60
C LEU A 112 7.12 -6.28 16.79
N LEU A 113 5.84 -6.04 16.52
CA LEU A 113 5.01 -6.91 15.67
C LEU A 113 5.55 -6.99 14.24
N MET A 114 5.99 -5.86 13.68
CA MET A 114 6.65 -5.81 12.37
C MET A 114 7.95 -6.61 12.34
N MET A 115 8.83 -6.45 13.34
CA MET A 115 10.10 -7.18 13.43
C MET A 115 9.89 -8.69 13.53
N ILE A 116 8.93 -9.13 14.35
CA ILE A 116 8.57 -10.55 14.49
C ILE A 116 8.05 -11.09 13.16
N LYS A 117 7.15 -10.36 12.49
CA LYS A 117 6.58 -10.79 11.20
C LYS A 117 7.60 -10.83 10.07
N LEU A 118 8.51 -9.86 10.01
CA LEU A 118 9.61 -9.82 9.04
C LEU A 118 10.68 -10.88 9.33
N ARG A 119 10.54 -11.66 10.41
CA ARG A 119 11.45 -12.72 10.83
C ARG A 119 12.90 -12.23 10.82
N VAL A 120 13.13 -11.00 11.31
CA VAL A 120 14.46 -10.45 11.49
C VAL A 120 15.25 -11.44 12.34
N SER A 121 16.26 -12.07 11.73
CA SER A 121 17.20 -12.92 12.45
C SER A 121 17.97 -12.01 13.40
N LEU A 122 17.59 -12.01 14.67
CA LEU A 122 18.27 -11.22 15.71
C LEU A 122 19.69 -11.74 15.99
N TRP A 123 20.04 -12.91 15.46
CA TRP A 123 21.38 -13.46 15.47
C TRP A 123 21.82 -13.78 14.05
N LYS A 124 22.94 -13.19 13.64
CA LYS A 124 23.82 -13.81 12.65
C LYS A 124 24.71 -14.75 13.45
N SER A 125 24.32 -16.02 13.57
CA SER A 125 25.23 -17.09 13.96
C SER A 125 25.39 -18.06 12.80
#